data_AF-A0A821QBM9-F1
#
_entry.id   AF-A0A821QBM9-F1
#
_cell.length_a   1.000
_cell.length_b   1.000
_cell.length_c   1.000
_cell.angle_alpha   90.00
_cell.angle_beta   90.00
_cell.angle_gamma   90.00
#
_symmetry.space_group_name_H-M   'P 1'
#
loop_
_entity.id
_entity.type
_entity.pdbx_description
1 polymer ?
#
loop_
_entity_poly.entity_id
_entity_poly.type
_entity_poly.pdbx_seq_one_letter_code
_entity_poly.pdbx_strand_id
1 'polypeptide(L)'
;MEEENQDRTFAVWQMFNVPTMVLFNNLDHAEDGLDRLLTSILKLSGDRSEVLVPRPGCSKCLEVYYSAFNTWLLGRLFFVCSVPELQRIHSASKDAQLKVLTVLCMNKASFFHKLHEEYYSILQKLTQFYKEFPKEKTEVVLKNFTPDNVNIPQVNLNLEPIYVCIKNIETCKNLIDIVLQLLSESIPPTLIYEKKVVNKNLFHLALNMLEHFSIDIKIVCFRFFVELISNIKSVSIIDFHLDYESVQLDFLHLIETFVQSVAVLYEKGEINDRYLSSLNLLLLKLLKIIHHHLDKRNLDIILNICTIVLKRTNSKLFSRDLKLFCLSLSNIVEFPKDILEIQNRDECEIENLHKYYTKSILATLSDETNKAVLKENWFYNEIIEVIKSVKLCEDLHDEFITTHHLQRCRIALKLLQYVHGAYRKQTCKEFDFLNKDIKRSVWTTFIKKIKNRSIMLEDLDTIKLTMEVILGINLLTERVTNEEVAVIFQIICLQCHEHFSEQNLLFSDQVKAVVLKYLLINKLVLGKVTDAWNKLIVTFYSSLLRSKSARLQVIQLVPLLLSNKIISTSKAISDIFMPAFLQKTKIYKIL
;
A
#
# COMPACT_ATOMS: atom_id res chain seq x y z
N MET A 1 22.31 -43.65 -22.99
CA MET A 1 21.86 -42.52 -22.15
C MET A 1 21.81 -41.18 -22.89
N GLU A 2 22.80 -40.78 -23.70
CA GLU A 2 22.74 -39.50 -24.44
C GLU A 2 21.78 -39.52 -25.64
N GLU A 3 21.70 -40.64 -26.38
CA GLU A 3 20.78 -40.80 -27.53
C GLU A 3 19.30 -40.86 -27.09
N GLU A 4 18.99 -41.59 -26.02
CA GLU A 4 17.63 -41.66 -25.44
C GLU A 4 17.08 -40.30 -24.97
N ASN A 5 17.94 -39.34 -24.62
CA ASN A 5 17.49 -38.02 -24.15
C ASN A 5 17.23 -37.03 -25.31
N GLN A 6 17.92 -37.17 -26.45
CA GLN A 6 17.62 -36.38 -27.66
C GLN A 6 16.31 -36.82 -28.31
N ASP A 7 16.09 -38.13 -28.41
CA ASP A 7 14.85 -38.71 -28.92
C ASP A 7 13.63 -38.24 -28.12
N ARG A 8 13.79 -38.10 -26.79
CA ARG A 8 12.76 -37.54 -25.91
C ARG A 8 12.48 -36.06 -26.19
N THR A 9 13.50 -35.25 -26.42
CA THR A 9 13.32 -33.81 -26.69
C THR A 9 12.61 -33.58 -28.02
N PHE A 10 13.04 -34.27 -29.08
CA PHE A 10 12.40 -34.12 -30.39
C PHE A 10 11.00 -34.75 -30.43
N ALA A 11 10.75 -35.84 -29.68
CA ALA A 11 9.41 -36.36 -29.48
C ALA A 11 8.50 -35.34 -28.77
N VAL A 12 9.00 -34.63 -27.75
CA VAL A 12 8.26 -33.55 -27.09
C VAL A 12 7.99 -32.39 -28.06
N TRP A 13 8.96 -32.02 -28.90
CA TRP A 13 8.73 -31.01 -29.94
C TRP A 13 7.65 -31.43 -30.94
N GLN A 14 7.61 -32.70 -31.35
CA GLN A 14 6.50 -33.23 -32.17
C GLN A 14 5.16 -33.20 -31.44
N MET A 15 5.15 -33.52 -30.14
CA MET A 15 3.95 -33.45 -29.30
C MET A 15 3.43 -32.02 -29.15
N PHE A 16 4.28 -30.99 -29.25
CA PHE A 16 3.84 -29.61 -29.36
C PHE A 16 3.44 -29.25 -30.80
N ASN A 17 4.25 -29.61 -31.79
CA ASN A 17 4.10 -29.16 -33.17
C ASN A 17 2.85 -29.72 -33.84
N VAL A 18 2.62 -31.03 -33.78
CA VAL A 18 1.51 -31.69 -34.49
C VAL A 18 0.13 -31.18 -34.00
N PRO A 19 -0.17 -31.16 -32.68
CA PRO A 19 -1.44 -30.63 -32.21
C PRO A 19 -1.59 -29.13 -32.47
N THR A 20 -0.51 -28.35 -32.36
CA THR A 20 -0.55 -26.90 -32.65
C THR A 20 -0.94 -26.64 -34.10
N MET A 21 -0.38 -27.38 -35.07
CA MET A 21 -0.76 -27.21 -36.47
C MET A 21 -2.23 -27.53 -36.73
N VAL A 22 -2.75 -28.60 -36.12
CA VAL A 22 -4.17 -28.99 -36.25
C VAL A 22 -5.09 -27.92 -35.65
N LEU A 23 -4.74 -27.39 -34.47
CA LEU A 23 -5.53 -26.36 -33.78
C LEU A 23 -5.54 -25.04 -34.55
N PHE A 24 -4.40 -24.61 -35.09
CA PHE A 24 -4.31 -23.35 -35.83
C PHE A 24 -4.98 -23.39 -37.20
N ASN A 25 -5.20 -24.57 -37.77
CA ASN A 25 -6.00 -24.74 -38.99
C ASN A 25 -7.51 -24.64 -38.73
N ASN A 26 -7.96 -24.75 -37.47
CA ASN A 26 -9.37 -24.76 -37.06
C ASN A 26 -9.64 -23.86 -35.84
N LEU A 27 -9.20 -22.59 -35.90
CA LEU A 27 -9.22 -21.66 -34.76
C LEU A 27 -10.59 -21.52 -34.08
N ASP A 28 -11.67 -21.57 -34.85
CA ASP A 28 -13.06 -21.44 -34.36
C ASP A 28 -13.46 -22.48 -33.30
N HIS A 29 -12.77 -23.62 -33.26
CA HIS A 29 -13.05 -24.72 -32.32
C HIS A 29 -11.81 -25.10 -31.49
N ALA A 30 -10.72 -24.34 -31.63
CA ALA A 30 -9.42 -24.68 -31.07
C ALA A 30 -9.23 -24.18 -29.63
N GLU A 31 -10.12 -23.34 -29.12
CA GLU A 31 -9.92 -22.58 -27.88
C GLU A 31 -9.58 -23.47 -26.66
N ASP A 32 -10.39 -24.51 -26.38
CA ASP A 32 -10.13 -25.44 -25.27
C ASP A 32 -8.88 -26.32 -25.52
N GLY A 33 -8.58 -26.62 -26.78
CA GLY A 33 -7.36 -27.34 -27.16
C GLY A 33 -6.10 -26.50 -26.95
N LEU A 34 -6.16 -25.22 -27.30
CA LEU A 34 -5.10 -24.24 -27.10
C LEU A 34 -4.91 -23.96 -25.60
N ASP A 35 -5.98 -23.86 -24.81
CA ASP A 35 -5.88 -23.68 -23.36
C ASP A 35 -5.12 -24.84 -22.68
N ARG A 36 -5.38 -26.08 -23.10
CA ARG A 36 -4.64 -27.26 -22.63
C ARG A 36 -3.17 -27.24 -23.06
N LEU A 37 -2.89 -26.76 -24.27
CA LEU A 37 -1.53 -26.58 -24.78
C LEU A 37 -0.77 -25.54 -23.94
N LEU A 38 -1.39 -24.38 -23.69
CA LEU A 38 -0.85 -23.30 -22.86
C LEU A 38 -0.58 -23.78 -21.43
N THR A 39 -1.52 -24.52 -20.84
CA THR A 39 -1.34 -25.14 -19.52
C THR A 39 -0.15 -26.10 -19.50
N SER A 40 0.06 -26.85 -20.58
CA SER A 40 1.22 -27.76 -20.70
C SER A 40 2.54 -27.01 -20.77
N ILE A 41 2.59 -25.86 -21.47
CA ILE A 41 3.76 -24.97 -21.53
C ILE A 41 4.01 -24.34 -20.15
N LEU A 42 2.98 -23.88 -19.46
CA LEU A 42 3.09 -23.29 -18.11
C LEU A 42 3.61 -24.31 -17.07
N LYS A 43 3.27 -25.60 -17.26
CA LYS A 43 3.79 -26.71 -16.45
C LYS A 43 5.24 -27.09 -16.75
N LEU A 44 5.89 -26.48 -17.76
CA LEU A 44 7.33 -26.67 -17.96
C LEU A 44 8.08 -26.10 -16.74
N SER A 45 8.65 -26.98 -15.92
CA SER A 45 9.47 -26.63 -14.76
C SER A 45 10.97 -26.62 -15.11
N GLY A 46 11.80 -26.11 -14.19
CA GLY A 46 13.27 -26.08 -14.37
C GLY A 46 13.88 -27.44 -14.72
N ASP A 47 13.30 -28.54 -14.22
CA ASP A 47 13.73 -29.92 -14.50
C ASP A 47 13.42 -30.40 -15.93
N ARG A 48 12.54 -29.70 -16.67
CA ARG A 48 12.19 -29.96 -18.08
C ARG A 48 12.65 -28.84 -19.03
N SER A 49 13.57 -27.99 -18.57
CA SER A 49 14.14 -26.89 -19.36
C SER A 49 14.89 -27.37 -20.61
N GLU A 50 15.31 -28.64 -20.64
CA GLU A 50 15.95 -29.30 -21.78
C GLU A 50 15.10 -29.31 -23.06
N VAL A 51 13.79 -29.10 -22.93
CA VAL A 51 12.89 -28.94 -24.09
C VAL A 51 13.11 -27.59 -24.79
N LEU A 52 13.57 -26.57 -24.06
CA LEU A 52 13.70 -25.20 -24.58
C LEU A 52 15.16 -24.76 -24.74
N VAL A 53 16.10 -25.37 -24.00
CA VAL A 53 17.53 -25.03 -24.04
C VAL A 53 18.37 -26.31 -24.04
N PRO A 54 19.45 -26.41 -24.84
CA PRO A 54 20.32 -27.57 -24.81
C PRO A 54 21.01 -27.73 -23.45
N ARG A 55 21.22 -28.99 -23.02
CA ARG A 55 22.01 -29.28 -21.81
C ARG A 55 23.47 -28.86 -22.00
N PRO A 56 24.13 -28.28 -20.98
CA PRO A 56 25.56 -27.99 -21.03
C PRO A 56 26.39 -29.23 -21.38
N GLY A 57 27.29 -29.12 -22.35
CA GLY A 57 28.17 -30.22 -22.78
C GLY A 57 27.57 -31.18 -23.83
N CYS A 58 26.31 -30.97 -24.27
CA CYS A 58 25.73 -31.78 -25.34
C CYS A 58 26.29 -31.37 -26.72
N SER A 59 27.24 -32.14 -27.25
CA SER A 59 27.89 -31.87 -28.55
C SER A 59 27.05 -32.24 -29.77
N LYS A 60 25.99 -33.03 -29.59
CA LYS A 60 25.15 -33.58 -30.68
C LYS A 60 23.94 -32.72 -31.06
N CYS A 61 23.59 -31.67 -30.31
CA CYS A 61 22.42 -30.82 -30.58
C CYS A 61 22.86 -29.40 -30.98
N LEU A 62 22.53 -28.98 -32.20
CA LEU A 62 22.84 -27.63 -32.68
C LEU A 62 21.91 -26.60 -32.02
N GLU A 63 22.49 -25.55 -31.46
CA GLU A 63 21.76 -24.42 -30.86
C GLU A 63 20.76 -23.77 -31.83
N VAL A 64 21.05 -23.83 -33.13
CA VAL A 64 20.18 -23.35 -34.21
C VAL A 64 18.82 -24.08 -34.21
N TYR A 65 18.76 -25.36 -33.85
CA TYR A 65 17.50 -26.11 -33.78
C TYR A 65 16.60 -25.60 -32.66
N TYR A 66 17.18 -25.36 -31.49
CA TYR A 66 16.47 -24.76 -30.35
C TYR A 66 16.02 -23.33 -30.66
N SER A 67 16.87 -22.55 -31.31
CA SER A 67 16.52 -21.20 -31.75
C SER A 67 15.34 -21.21 -32.72
N ALA A 68 15.35 -22.06 -33.74
CA ALA A 68 14.26 -22.18 -34.71
C ALA A 68 12.94 -22.63 -34.05
N PHE A 69 12.98 -23.67 -33.20
CA PHE A 69 11.79 -24.14 -32.50
C PHE A 69 11.19 -23.09 -31.55
N ASN A 70 12.01 -22.43 -30.72
CA ASN A 70 11.54 -21.39 -29.81
C ASN A 70 11.00 -20.15 -30.56
N THR A 71 11.64 -19.77 -31.67
CA THR A 71 11.15 -18.69 -32.54
C THR A 71 9.76 -19.01 -33.08
N TRP A 72 9.58 -20.22 -33.63
CA TRP A 72 8.29 -20.70 -34.11
C TRP A 72 7.23 -20.74 -33.00
N LEU A 73 7.57 -21.28 -31.82
CA LEU A 73 6.65 -21.42 -30.69
C LEU A 73 6.18 -20.05 -30.20
N LEU A 74 7.11 -19.11 -29.98
CA LEU A 74 6.76 -17.74 -29.56
C LEU A 74 5.92 -17.03 -30.62
N GLY A 75 6.22 -17.20 -31.91
CA GLY A 75 5.39 -16.65 -32.99
C GLY A 75 3.95 -17.16 -32.96
N ARG A 76 3.74 -18.46 -32.67
CA ARG A 76 2.40 -19.05 -32.52
C ARG A 76 1.66 -18.51 -31.29
N LEU A 77 2.33 -18.43 -30.15
CA LEU A 77 1.75 -17.86 -28.94
C LEU A 77 1.39 -16.37 -29.11
N PHE A 78 2.26 -15.61 -29.76
CA PHE A 78 2.00 -14.21 -30.08
C PHE A 78 0.83 -14.05 -31.06
N PHE A 79 0.69 -14.95 -32.03
CA PHE A 79 -0.46 -14.96 -32.93
C PHE A 79 -1.78 -15.17 -32.17
N VAL A 80 -1.85 -16.08 -31.18
CA VAL A 80 -3.05 -16.26 -30.34
C VAL A 80 -3.48 -14.95 -29.70
N CYS A 81 -2.54 -14.14 -29.23
CA CYS A 81 -2.80 -12.82 -28.65
C CYS A 81 -3.36 -11.79 -29.65
N SER A 82 -3.23 -12.02 -30.95
CA SER A 82 -3.74 -11.13 -31.99
C SER A 82 -5.17 -11.46 -32.46
N VAL A 83 -5.65 -12.67 -32.15
CA VAL A 83 -6.95 -13.19 -32.59
C VAL A 83 -8.03 -12.81 -31.56
N PRO A 84 -9.01 -11.96 -31.91
CA PRO A 84 -10.06 -11.51 -30.98
C PRO A 84 -10.92 -12.65 -30.43
N GLU A 85 -11.19 -13.67 -31.24
CA GLU A 85 -12.01 -14.83 -30.89
C GLU A 85 -11.38 -15.64 -29.73
N LEU A 86 -10.07 -15.51 -29.52
CA LEU A 86 -9.31 -16.20 -28.47
C LEU A 86 -9.05 -15.33 -27.24
N GLN A 87 -9.78 -14.22 -27.06
CA GLN A 87 -9.54 -13.26 -25.98
C GLN A 87 -9.47 -13.89 -24.59
N ARG A 88 -10.27 -14.94 -24.31
CA ARG A 88 -10.29 -15.65 -23.01
C ARG A 88 -8.93 -16.24 -22.65
N ILE A 89 -8.17 -16.70 -23.64
CA ILE A 89 -6.88 -17.37 -23.45
C ILE A 89 -5.68 -16.43 -23.70
N HIS A 90 -5.89 -15.14 -23.98
CA HIS A 90 -4.80 -14.17 -24.18
C HIS A 90 -3.87 -14.08 -22.97
N SER A 91 -4.42 -14.04 -21.75
CA SER A 91 -3.62 -14.02 -20.52
C SER A 91 -2.76 -15.28 -20.40
N ALA A 92 -3.35 -16.45 -20.62
CA ALA A 92 -2.63 -17.72 -20.57
C ALA A 92 -1.53 -17.81 -21.65
N SER A 93 -1.78 -17.25 -22.85
CA SER A 93 -0.77 -17.17 -23.91
C SER A 93 0.38 -16.24 -23.55
N LYS A 94 0.08 -15.09 -22.95
CA LYS A 94 1.10 -14.17 -22.42
C LYS A 94 1.95 -14.86 -21.36
N ASP A 95 1.32 -15.53 -20.39
CA ASP A 95 2.01 -16.20 -19.30
C ASP A 95 2.89 -17.35 -19.81
N ALA A 96 2.44 -18.08 -20.85
CA ALA A 96 3.23 -19.09 -21.53
C ALA A 96 4.46 -18.49 -22.24
N GLN A 97 4.31 -17.36 -22.93
CA GLN A 97 5.44 -16.63 -23.54
C GLN A 97 6.45 -16.18 -22.49
N LEU A 98 5.98 -15.58 -21.38
CA LEU A 98 6.82 -15.20 -20.25
C LEU A 98 7.57 -16.40 -19.70
N LYS A 99 6.89 -17.54 -19.51
CA LYS A 99 7.51 -18.75 -19.00
C LYS A 99 8.64 -19.24 -19.90
N VAL A 100 8.42 -19.28 -21.21
CA VAL A 100 9.47 -19.63 -22.20
C VAL A 100 10.63 -18.65 -22.09
N LEU A 101 10.37 -17.35 -22.13
CA LEU A 101 11.42 -16.31 -22.04
C LEU A 101 12.22 -16.40 -20.74
N THR A 102 11.56 -16.63 -19.60
CA THR A 102 12.23 -16.81 -18.30
C THR A 102 13.15 -18.03 -18.32
N VAL A 103 12.71 -19.17 -18.86
CA VAL A 103 13.55 -20.38 -18.97
C VAL A 103 14.77 -20.11 -19.86
N LEU A 104 14.57 -19.49 -21.02
CA LEU A 104 15.66 -19.14 -21.93
C LEU A 104 16.67 -18.18 -21.27
N CYS A 105 16.17 -17.17 -20.55
CA CYS A 105 16.98 -16.21 -19.82
C CYS A 105 17.79 -16.85 -18.67
N MET A 106 17.14 -17.63 -17.80
CA MET A 106 17.79 -18.28 -16.66
C MET A 106 18.92 -19.22 -17.09
N ASN A 107 18.77 -19.85 -18.25
CA ASN A 107 19.78 -20.75 -18.82
C ASN A 107 20.78 -20.04 -19.77
N LYS A 108 20.72 -18.71 -19.89
CA LYS A 108 21.63 -17.90 -20.72
C LYS A 108 21.71 -18.37 -22.19
N ALA A 109 20.56 -18.74 -22.77
CA ALA A 109 20.50 -19.16 -24.17
C ALA A 109 21.00 -18.02 -25.10
N SER A 110 21.92 -18.28 -26.03
CA SER A 110 22.55 -17.20 -26.82
C SER A 110 21.55 -16.49 -27.74
N PHE A 111 20.50 -17.20 -28.17
CA PHE A 111 19.43 -16.69 -29.02
C PHE A 111 18.32 -15.96 -28.25
N PHE A 112 18.37 -15.89 -26.91
CA PHE A 112 17.39 -15.15 -26.11
C PHE A 112 17.29 -13.70 -26.57
N HIS A 113 18.43 -13.06 -26.84
CA HIS A 113 18.46 -11.65 -27.23
C HIS A 113 17.79 -11.42 -28.59
N LYS A 114 18.04 -12.29 -29.58
CA LYS A 114 17.38 -12.24 -30.90
C LYS A 114 15.85 -12.28 -30.74
N LEU A 115 15.35 -13.19 -29.89
CA LEU A 115 13.91 -13.30 -29.61
C LEU A 115 13.35 -12.06 -28.90
N HIS A 116 14.13 -11.45 -28.01
CA HIS A 116 13.72 -10.23 -27.33
C HIS A 116 13.68 -9.02 -28.28
N GLU A 117 14.62 -8.92 -29.22
CA GLU A 117 14.63 -7.89 -30.26
C GLU A 117 13.42 -7.99 -31.21
N GLU A 118 12.87 -9.19 -31.44
CA GLU A 118 11.62 -9.37 -32.18
C GLU A 118 10.45 -8.62 -31.54
N TYR A 119 10.29 -8.73 -30.21
CA TYR A 119 9.24 -7.98 -29.49
C TYR A 119 9.45 -6.47 -29.56
N TYR A 120 10.71 -6.00 -29.48
CA TYR A 120 11.02 -4.59 -29.64
C TYR A 120 10.68 -4.10 -31.07
N SER A 121 11.04 -4.88 -32.09
CA SER A 121 10.70 -4.59 -33.50
C SER A 121 9.18 -4.54 -33.71
N ILE A 122 8.44 -5.47 -33.09
CA ILE A 122 6.98 -5.46 -33.10
C ILE A 122 6.44 -4.16 -32.51
N LEU A 123 6.94 -3.74 -31.35
CA LEU A 123 6.50 -2.50 -30.70
C LEU A 123 6.73 -1.28 -31.58
N GLN A 124 7.86 -1.20 -32.28
CA GLN A 124 8.14 -0.11 -33.24
C GLN A 124 7.11 -0.08 -34.38
N LYS A 125 6.82 -1.23 -35.00
CA LYS A 125 5.83 -1.35 -36.08
C LYS A 125 4.42 -1.01 -35.60
N LEU A 126 4.05 -1.48 -34.40
CA LEU A 126 2.77 -1.14 -33.76
C LEU A 126 2.64 0.36 -33.50
N THR A 127 3.70 0.98 -32.99
CA THR A 127 3.74 2.43 -32.71
C THR A 127 3.59 3.23 -34.00
N GLN A 128 4.26 2.80 -35.07
CA GLN A 128 4.15 3.44 -36.38
C GLN A 128 2.71 3.33 -36.93
N PHE A 129 2.15 2.12 -36.94
CA PHE A 129 0.77 1.90 -37.36
C PHE A 129 -0.22 2.77 -36.58
N TYR A 130 -0.05 2.86 -35.25
CA TYR A 130 -0.90 3.71 -34.41
C TYR A 130 -0.83 5.20 -34.81
N LYS A 131 0.36 5.72 -35.13
CA LYS A 131 0.56 7.13 -35.56
C LYS A 131 -0.05 7.42 -36.94
N GLU A 132 0.00 6.45 -37.83
CA GLU A 132 -0.46 6.58 -39.22
C GLU A 132 -1.97 6.33 -39.36
N PHE A 133 -2.60 5.61 -38.42
CA PHE A 133 -4.04 5.38 -38.40
C PHE A 133 -4.82 6.69 -38.12
N PRO A 134 -5.88 7.05 -38.89
CA PRO A 134 -6.55 6.34 -39.99
C PRO A 134 -6.13 6.82 -41.39
N LYS A 135 -5.02 7.55 -41.52
CA LYS A 135 -4.61 8.25 -42.76
C LYS A 135 -4.32 7.28 -43.90
N GLU A 136 -3.88 6.06 -43.59
CA GLU A 136 -3.67 4.99 -44.55
C GLU A 136 -4.56 3.78 -44.18
N LYS A 137 -5.44 3.36 -45.10
CA LYS A 137 -6.20 2.10 -44.97
C LYS A 137 -5.32 0.90 -45.32
N THR A 138 -4.17 0.78 -44.68
CA THR A 138 -3.19 -0.27 -44.95
C THR A 138 -3.16 -1.25 -43.78
N GLU A 139 -3.50 -2.51 -44.06
CA GLU A 139 -3.25 -3.60 -43.12
C GLU A 139 -1.73 -3.73 -42.91
N VAL A 140 -1.28 -3.88 -41.66
CA VAL A 140 0.14 -4.11 -41.36
C VAL A 140 0.36 -5.58 -41.03
N VAL A 141 1.26 -6.23 -41.75
CA VAL A 141 1.68 -7.61 -41.50
C VAL A 141 2.99 -7.63 -40.72
N LEU A 142 2.95 -8.12 -39.49
CA LEU A 142 4.12 -8.31 -38.65
C LEU A 142 4.86 -9.58 -39.07
N LYS A 143 5.85 -9.43 -39.95
CA LYS A 143 6.77 -10.50 -40.37
C LYS A 143 7.87 -10.77 -39.34
N ASN A 144 7.48 -10.91 -38.07
CA ASN A 144 8.35 -11.21 -36.95
C ASN A 144 8.31 -12.71 -36.62
N PHE A 145 9.25 -13.18 -35.80
CA PHE A 145 9.38 -14.60 -35.43
C PHE A 145 9.49 -15.56 -36.62
N THR A 146 10.31 -15.21 -37.61
CA THR A 146 10.63 -16.14 -38.72
C THR A 146 11.74 -17.09 -38.28
N PRO A 147 11.49 -18.41 -38.14
CA PRO A 147 12.49 -19.36 -37.70
C PRO A 147 13.53 -19.60 -38.80
N ASP A 148 14.77 -19.90 -38.39
CA ASP A 148 15.83 -20.27 -39.32
C ASP A 148 15.47 -21.60 -40.02
N ASN A 149 15.76 -21.72 -41.31
CA ASN A 149 15.46 -22.94 -42.07
C ASN A 149 16.40 -24.07 -41.64
N VAL A 150 15.89 -25.00 -40.83
CA VAL A 150 16.65 -26.11 -40.26
C VAL A 150 16.03 -27.44 -40.64
N ASN A 151 16.86 -28.40 -41.03
CA ASN A 151 16.45 -29.78 -41.22
C ASN A 151 16.86 -30.59 -39.99
N ILE A 152 15.91 -30.87 -39.10
CA ILE A 152 16.16 -31.63 -37.87
C ILE A 152 16.10 -33.13 -38.22
N PRO A 153 17.20 -33.88 -38.02
CA PRO A 153 17.22 -35.29 -38.36
C PRO A 153 16.13 -36.08 -37.63
N GLN A 154 15.56 -37.09 -38.32
CA GLN A 154 14.64 -38.09 -37.76
C GLN A 154 13.27 -37.56 -37.29
N VAL A 155 13.00 -36.25 -37.40
CA VAL A 155 11.78 -35.61 -36.89
C VAL A 155 11.24 -34.58 -37.87
N ASN A 156 10.06 -34.84 -38.44
CA ASN A 156 9.35 -33.89 -39.30
C ASN A 156 8.61 -32.84 -38.45
N LEU A 157 9.23 -31.69 -38.21
CA LEU A 157 8.57 -30.53 -37.61
C LEU A 157 8.15 -29.54 -38.69
N ASN A 158 6.88 -29.11 -38.67
CA ASN A 158 6.45 -27.97 -39.48
C ASN A 158 6.77 -26.69 -38.71
N LEU A 159 7.87 -26.03 -39.09
CA LEU A 159 8.29 -24.73 -38.54
C LEU A 159 7.90 -23.56 -39.45
N GLU A 160 6.80 -23.66 -40.22
CA GLU A 160 6.35 -22.55 -41.05
C GLU A 160 5.99 -21.34 -40.17
N PRO A 161 6.50 -20.14 -40.54
CA PRO A 161 6.20 -18.93 -39.79
C PRO A 161 4.72 -18.60 -39.88
N ILE A 162 4.20 -18.01 -38.80
CA ILE A 162 2.88 -17.40 -38.78
C ILE A 162 3.02 -15.90 -38.58
N TYR A 163 2.30 -15.12 -39.38
CA TYR A 163 2.38 -13.66 -39.33
C TYR A 163 1.09 -13.06 -38.80
N VAL A 164 1.23 -12.07 -37.93
CA VAL A 164 0.10 -11.32 -37.37
C VAL A 164 -0.28 -10.19 -38.33
N CYS A 165 -1.56 -10.14 -38.71
CA CYS A 165 -2.10 -9.07 -39.54
C CYS A 165 -2.94 -8.13 -38.68
N ILE A 166 -2.62 -6.84 -38.70
CA ILE A 166 -3.28 -5.80 -37.91
C ILE A 166 -4.14 -4.97 -38.84
N LYS A 167 -5.44 -5.01 -38.56
CA LYS A 167 -6.48 -4.40 -39.41
C LYS A 167 -7.20 -3.23 -38.73
N ASN A 168 -7.11 -3.14 -37.40
CA ASN A 168 -7.83 -2.14 -36.63
C ASN A 168 -7.01 -1.65 -35.43
N ILE A 169 -7.43 -0.50 -34.88
CA ILE A 169 -6.75 0.18 -33.79
C ILE A 169 -6.87 -0.55 -32.44
N GLU A 170 -7.93 -1.31 -32.23
CA GLU A 170 -8.18 -2.04 -30.97
C GLU A 170 -7.22 -3.23 -30.82
N THR A 171 -7.06 -4.03 -31.87
CA THR A 171 -6.05 -5.08 -31.94
C THR A 171 -4.65 -4.49 -31.77
N CYS A 172 -4.35 -3.33 -32.39
CA CYS A 172 -3.07 -2.65 -32.20
C CYS A 172 -2.83 -2.27 -30.72
N LYS A 173 -3.81 -1.65 -30.07
CA LYS A 173 -3.76 -1.28 -28.64
C LYS A 173 -3.53 -2.49 -27.73
N ASN A 174 -4.27 -3.58 -27.98
CA ASN A 174 -4.13 -4.81 -27.21
C ASN A 174 -2.74 -5.43 -27.38
N LEU A 175 -2.21 -5.45 -28.61
CA LEU A 175 -0.86 -5.95 -28.86
C LEU A 175 0.22 -5.04 -28.25
N ILE A 176 0.04 -3.72 -28.24
CA ILE A 176 0.95 -2.79 -27.53
C ILE A 176 0.98 -3.13 -26.03
N ASP A 177 -0.18 -3.35 -25.40
CA ASP A 177 -0.26 -3.72 -23.99
C ASP A 177 0.45 -5.04 -23.70
N ILE A 178 0.17 -6.08 -24.50
CA ILE A 178 0.80 -7.39 -24.34
C ILE A 178 2.32 -7.30 -24.51
N VAL A 179 2.80 -6.64 -25.57
CA VAL A 179 4.24 -6.51 -25.84
C VAL A 179 4.94 -5.74 -24.73
N LEU A 180 4.36 -4.64 -24.25
CA LEU A 180 4.94 -3.89 -23.13
C LEU A 180 4.97 -4.70 -21.85
N GLN A 181 3.92 -5.46 -21.52
CA GLN A 181 3.92 -6.39 -20.38
C GLN A 181 5.04 -7.42 -20.52
N LEU A 182 5.13 -8.09 -21.68
CA LEU A 182 6.18 -9.08 -21.98
C LEU A 182 7.58 -8.48 -21.78
N LEU A 183 7.83 -7.29 -22.31
CA LEU A 183 9.11 -6.60 -22.15
C LEU A 183 9.39 -6.26 -20.68
N SER A 184 8.43 -5.71 -19.93
CA SER A 184 8.66 -5.33 -18.52
C SER A 184 8.94 -6.52 -17.60
N GLU A 185 8.36 -7.69 -17.89
CA GLU A 185 8.45 -8.89 -17.06
C GLU A 185 9.57 -9.85 -17.49
N SER A 186 9.99 -9.83 -18.76
CA SER A 186 11.00 -10.75 -19.29
C SER A 186 12.42 -10.19 -19.37
N ILE A 187 12.61 -8.86 -19.29
CA ILE A 187 13.95 -8.26 -19.31
C ILE A 187 14.66 -8.55 -17.97
N PRO A 188 15.73 -9.38 -17.93
CA PRO A 188 16.53 -9.53 -16.74
C PRO A 188 17.35 -8.25 -16.50
N PRO A 189 17.62 -7.89 -15.23
CA PRO A 189 18.42 -6.70 -14.91
C PRO A 189 19.78 -6.70 -15.61
N THR A 190 20.46 -7.85 -15.74
CA THR A 190 21.77 -7.94 -16.38
C THR A 190 21.75 -7.47 -17.85
N LEU A 191 20.71 -7.81 -18.61
CA LEU A 191 20.58 -7.38 -20.01
C LEU A 191 20.24 -5.89 -20.14
N ILE A 192 19.63 -5.29 -19.12
CA ILE A 192 19.42 -3.85 -19.07
C ILE A 192 20.75 -3.12 -19.12
N TYR A 193 21.74 -3.61 -18.38
CA TYR A 193 23.06 -3.01 -18.33
C TYR A 193 23.87 -3.28 -19.61
N GLU A 194 23.93 -4.54 -20.06
CA GLU A 194 24.73 -4.96 -21.22
C GLU A 194 24.31 -4.28 -22.53
N LYS A 195 23.02 -3.96 -22.69
CA LYS A 195 22.45 -3.38 -23.92
C LYS A 195 21.86 -1.99 -23.70
N LYS A 196 22.55 -1.15 -22.92
CA LYS A 196 22.10 0.18 -22.50
C LYS A 196 21.50 1.04 -23.62
N VAL A 197 22.11 1.06 -24.81
CA VAL A 197 21.64 1.87 -25.96
C VAL A 197 20.29 1.36 -26.51
N VAL A 198 20.15 0.05 -26.71
CA VAL A 198 18.92 -0.55 -27.26
C VAL A 198 17.77 -0.35 -26.28
N ASN A 199 18.01 -0.58 -24.99
CA ASN A 199 17.02 -0.39 -23.93
C ASN A 199 16.63 1.09 -23.78
N LYS A 200 17.58 2.01 -23.92
CA LYS A 200 17.29 3.45 -23.92
C LYS A 200 16.34 3.84 -25.05
N ASN A 201 16.53 3.29 -26.26
CA ASN A 201 15.63 3.55 -27.39
C ASN A 201 14.21 2.98 -27.14
N LEU A 202 14.11 1.78 -26.55
CA LEU A 202 12.84 1.22 -26.10
C LEU A 202 12.14 2.14 -25.09
N PHE A 203 12.87 2.65 -24.11
CA PHE A 203 12.28 3.52 -23.10
C PHE A 203 11.83 4.85 -23.69
N HIS A 204 12.60 5.47 -24.59
CA HIS A 204 12.16 6.67 -25.30
C HIS A 204 10.93 6.43 -26.18
N LEU A 205 10.83 5.25 -26.81
CA LEU A 205 9.62 4.87 -27.55
C LEU A 205 8.40 4.81 -26.61
N ALA A 206 8.54 4.21 -25.43
CA ALA A 206 7.49 4.15 -24.42
C ALA A 206 7.14 5.54 -23.84
N LEU A 207 8.12 6.42 -23.62
CA LEU A 207 7.87 7.81 -23.20
C LEU A 207 7.11 8.60 -24.27
N ASN A 208 7.49 8.47 -25.53
CA ASN A 208 6.79 9.11 -26.64
C ASN A 208 5.32 8.63 -26.74
N MET A 209 5.05 7.35 -26.46
CA MET A 209 3.67 6.85 -26.39
C MET A 209 2.93 7.43 -25.18
N LEU A 210 3.57 7.48 -24.00
CA LEU A 210 3.00 8.08 -22.79
C LEU A 210 2.63 9.55 -22.97
N GLU A 211 3.41 10.30 -23.74
CA GLU A 211 3.17 11.72 -24.01
C GLU A 211 2.01 11.94 -24.99
N HIS A 212 2.01 11.25 -26.13
CA HIS A 212 1.20 11.63 -27.28
C HIS A 212 -0.01 10.72 -27.58
N PHE A 213 -0.09 9.52 -27.01
CA PHE A 213 -1.13 8.55 -27.39
C PHE A 213 -2.40 8.69 -26.54
N SER A 214 -3.44 7.92 -26.87
CA SER A 214 -4.69 7.88 -26.11
C SER A 214 -4.49 7.38 -24.67
N ILE A 215 -5.40 7.75 -23.78
CA ILE A 215 -5.25 7.57 -22.33
C ILE A 215 -5.09 6.10 -21.91
N ASP A 216 -5.76 5.19 -22.59
CA ASP A 216 -5.57 3.75 -22.41
C ASP A 216 -4.12 3.32 -22.64
N ILE A 217 -3.48 3.77 -23.72
CA ILE A 217 -2.06 3.49 -23.97
C ILE A 217 -1.17 4.23 -22.98
N LYS A 218 -1.52 5.45 -22.56
CA LYS A 218 -0.77 6.16 -21.50
C LYS A 218 -0.71 5.34 -20.22
N ILE A 219 -1.82 4.75 -19.79
CA ILE A 219 -1.89 3.89 -18.60
C ILE A 219 -1.07 2.61 -18.78
N VAL A 220 -1.09 2.02 -19.97
CA VAL A 220 -0.25 0.86 -20.31
C VAL A 220 1.24 1.22 -20.24
N CYS A 221 1.66 2.33 -20.82
CA CYS A 221 3.05 2.80 -20.77
C CYS A 221 3.48 3.14 -19.34
N PHE A 222 2.58 3.73 -18.54
CA PHE A 222 2.84 3.95 -17.12
C PHE A 222 3.04 2.62 -16.38
N ARG A 223 2.18 1.62 -16.61
CA ARG A 223 2.34 0.28 -16.04
C ARG A 223 3.68 -0.35 -16.42
N PHE A 224 4.07 -0.25 -17.69
CA PHE A 224 5.36 -0.74 -18.18
C PHE A 224 6.53 -0.22 -17.33
N PHE A 225 6.63 1.10 -17.12
CA PHE A 225 7.70 1.68 -16.32
C PHE A 225 7.64 1.24 -14.85
N VAL A 226 6.45 1.20 -14.26
CA VAL A 226 6.28 0.80 -12.85
C VAL A 226 6.69 -0.66 -12.63
N GLU A 227 6.28 -1.57 -13.52
CA GLU A 227 6.66 -2.99 -13.43
C GLU A 227 8.15 -3.19 -13.70
N LEU A 228 8.68 -2.55 -14.74
CA LEU A 228 10.10 -2.61 -15.07
C LEU A 228 10.97 -2.17 -13.89
N ILE A 229 10.69 -0.99 -13.31
CA ILE A 229 11.47 -0.48 -12.17
C ILE A 229 11.31 -1.40 -10.95
N SER A 230 10.11 -1.94 -10.71
CA SER A 230 9.87 -2.90 -9.62
C SER A 230 10.69 -4.19 -9.80
N ASN A 231 10.74 -4.72 -11.03
CA ASN A 231 11.45 -5.95 -11.34
C ASN A 231 12.97 -5.78 -11.21
N ILE A 232 13.53 -4.67 -11.72
CA ILE A 232 14.96 -4.34 -11.57
C ILE A 232 15.37 -4.32 -10.10
N LYS A 233 14.52 -3.74 -9.24
CA LYS A 233 14.79 -3.64 -7.80
C LYS A 233 14.82 -4.99 -7.10
N SER A 234 14.02 -5.95 -7.55
CA SER A 234 13.91 -7.25 -6.87
C SER A 234 15.14 -8.16 -6.99
N VAL A 235 16.07 -7.85 -7.91
CA VAL A 235 17.22 -8.73 -8.27
C VAL A 235 18.59 -8.01 -8.08
N SER A 236 18.59 -6.88 -7.38
CA SER A 236 19.64 -5.84 -7.21
C SER A 236 21.13 -6.15 -7.50
N ILE A 237 21.64 -5.46 -8.53
CA ILE A 237 22.96 -4.77 -8.62
C ILE A 237 22.80 -3.39 -9.32
N ILE A 238 21.73 -3.23 -10.12
CA ILE A 238 21.48 -2.08 -11.00
C ILE A 238 20.42 -1.15 -10.40
N ASP A 239 20.70 0.15 -10.44
CA ASP A 239 19.79 1.20 -9.99
C ASP A 239 19.28 1.97 -11.20
N PHE A 240 18.01 1.74 -11.59
CA PHE A 240 17.40 2.36 -12.78
C PHE A 240 17.56 3.90 -12.78
N HIS A 241 17.48 4.52 -11.61
CA HIS A 241 17.61 5.96 -11.45
C HIS A 241 19.01 6.50 -11.71
N LEU A 242 20.05 5.69 -11.48
CA LEU A 242 21.44 6.05 -11.76
C LEU A 242 21.79 5.73 -13.21
N ASP A 243 21.34 4.58 -13.71
CA ASP A 243 21.71 4.12 -15.04
C ASP A 243 20.94 4.81 -16.16
N TYR A 244 19.70 5.23 -15.90
CA TYR A 244 18.79 5.83 -16.88
C TYR A 244 18.20 7.15 -16.39
N GLU A 245 19.03 8.00 -15.78
CA GLU A 245 18.61 9.28 -15.18
C GLU A 245 17.70 10.12 -16.09
N SER A 246 18.12 10.39 -17.32
CA SER A 246 17.31 11.18 -18.28
C SER A 246 15.92 10.57 -18.54
N VAL A 247 15.85 9.24 -18.67
CA VAL A 247 14.58 8.54 -18.95
C VAL A 247 13.67 8.62 -17.74
N GLN A 248 14.22 8.47 -16.53
CA GLN A 248 13.44 8.58 -15.30
C GLN A 248 12.92 10.00 -15.11
N LEU A 249 13.74 11.02 -15.36
CA LEU A 249 13.33 12.41 -15.21
C LEU A 249 12.20 12.75 -16.19
N ASP A 250 12.36 12.39 -17.48
CA ASP A 250 11.32 12.56 -18.50
C ASP A 250 10.03 11.83 -18.09
N PHE A 251 10.15 10.59 -17.61
CA PHE A 251 9.03 9.81 -17.11
C PHE A 251 8.29 10.53 -15.98
N LEU A 252 9.00 11.04 -14.98
CA LEU A 252 8.40 11.73 -13.84
C LEU A 252 7.69 13.02 -14.26
N HIS A 253 8.27 13.80 -15.18
CA HIS A 253 7.62 15.00 -15.73
C HIS A 253 6.37 14.67 -16.54
N LEU A 254 6.38 13.58 -17.31
CA LEU A 254 5.19 13.11 -18.01
C LEU A 254 4.09 12.66 -17.04
N ILE A 255 4.45 11.97 -15.95
CA ILE A 255 3.50 11.60 -14.90
C ILE A 255 2.96 12.83 -14.18
N GLU A 256 3.79 13.81 -13.86
CA GLU A 256 3.36 15.08 -13.29
C GLU A 256 2.32 15.76 -14.19
N THR A 257 2.65 15.94 -15.47
CA THR A 257 1.75 16.55 -16.46
C THR A 257 0.46 15.75 -16.61
N PHE A 258 0.56 14.42 -16.62
CA PHE A 258 -0.61 13.56 -16.71
C PHE A 258 -1.51 13.74 -15.49
N VAL A 259 -0.97 13.68 -14.27
CA VAL A 259 -1.69 13.89 -13.01
C VAL A 259 -2.35 15.27 -12.93
N GLN A 260 -1.68 16.32 -13.42
CA GLN A 260 -2.27 17.67 -13.54
C GLN A 260 -3.52 17.67 -14.42
N SER A 261 -3.50 16.91 -15.53
CA SER A 261 -4.60 16.85 -16.50
C SER A 261 -5.78 15.95 -16.08
N VAL A 262 -5.61 15.03 -15.12
CA VAL A 262 -6.61 14.00 -14.76
C VAL A 262 -7.98 14.59 -14.45
N ALA A 263 -8.04 15.71 -13.72
CA ALA A 263 -9.32 16.34 -13.36
C ALA A 263 -10.09 16.78 -14.62
N VAL A 264 -9.40 17.44 -15.55
CA VAL A 264 -9.98 17.90 -16.82
C VAL A 264 -10.41 16.72 -17.69
N LEU A 265 -9.58 15.67 -17.76
CA LEU A 265 -9.88 14.48 -18.54
C LEU A 265 -11.06 13.69 -17.97
N TYR A 266 -11.22 13.65 -16.65
CA TYR A 266 -12.37 13.05 -16.00
C TYR A 266 -13.66 13.84 -16.24
N GLU A 267 -13.60 15.17 -16.09
CA GLU A 267 -14.74 16.06 -16.38
C GLU A 267 -15.22 15.96 -17.83
N LYS A 268 -14.30 15.74 -18.78
CA LYS A 268 -14.61 15.51 -20.19
C LYS A 268 -15.10 14.09 -20.50
N GLY A 269 -15.09 13.18 -19.53
CA GLY A 269 -15.45 11.78 -19.73
C GLY A 269 -14.42 10.96 -20.53
N GLU A 270 -13.22 11.49 -20.74
CA GLU A 270 -12.12 10.78 -21.41
C GLU A 270 -11.50 9.72 -20.47
N ILE A 271 -11.60 9.94 -19.14
CA ILE A 271 -11.23 8.98 -18.09
C ILE A 271 -12.50 8.51 -17.38
N ASN A 272 -12.67 7.19 -17.26
CA ASN A 272 -13.72 6.56 -16.46
C ASN A 272 -13.16 6.03 -15.13
N ASP A 273 -14.04 5.55 -14.25
CA ASP A 273 -13.66 5.05 -12.93
C ASP A 273 -12.69 3.86 -12.97
N ARG A 274 -12.72 3.04 -14.03
CA ARG A 274 -11.78 1.92 -14.22
C ARG A 274 -10.35 2.42 -14.49
N TYR A 275 -10.22 3.44 -15.33
CA TYR A 275 -8.95 4.10 -15.60
C TYR A 275 -8.43 4.85 -14.36
N LEU A 276 -9.29 5.56 -13.62
CA LEU A 276 -8.90 6.18 -12.34
C LEU A 276 -8.41 5.15 -11.32
N SER A 277 -9.11 4.03 -11.16
CA SER A 277 -8.70 2.98 -10.22
C SER A 277 -7.31 2.44 -10.56
N SER A 278 -7.06 2.20 -11.86
CA SER A 278 -5.76 1.74 -12.35
C SER A 278 -4.67 2.79 -12.14
N LEU A 279 -4.96 4.06 -12.44
CA LEU A 279 -4.04 5.17 -12.25
C LEU A 279 -3.65 5.34 -10.78
N ASN A 280 -4.63 5.30 -9.87
CA ASN A 280 -4.38 5.41 -8.43
C ASN A 280 -3.45 4.31 -7.92
N LEU A 281 -3.66 3.06 -8.37
CA LEU A 281 -2.80 1.94 -8.02
C LEU A 281 -1.37 2.12 -8.54
N LEU A 282 -1.23 2.56 -9.80
CA LEU A 282 0.06 2.80 -10.43
C LEU A 282 0.83 3.95 -9.76
N LEU A 283 0.16 5.08 -9.48
CA LEU A 283 0.76 6.21 -8.75
C LEU A 283 1.22 5.79 -7.36
N LEU A 284 0.40 5.03 -6.63
CA LEU A 284 0.75 4.54 -5.30
C LEU A 284 1.98 3.61 -5.36
N LYS A 285 2.03 2.69 -6.33
CA LYS A 285 3.17 1.79 -6.52
C LYS A 285 4.43 2.58 -6.92
N LEU A 286 4.32 3.55 -7.83
CA LEU A 286 5.42 4.42 -8.23
C LEU A 286 5.98 5.21 -7.03
N LEU A 287 5.13 5.88 -6.26
CA LEU A 287 5.58 6.68 -5.11
C LEU A 287 6.24 5.80 -4.04
N LYS A 288 5.74 4.57 -3.81
CA LYS A 288 6.39 3.60 -2.92
C LYS A 288 7.77 3.19 -3.44
N ILE A 289 7.88 2.91 -4.74
CA ILE A 289 9.15 2.60 -5.39
C ILE A 289 10.15 3.76 -5.18
N ILE A 290 9.73 5.00 -5.41
CA ILE A 290 10.59 6.18 -5.28
C ILE A 290 10.96 6.45 -3.81
N HIS A 291 10.02 6.26 -2.87
CA HIS A 291 10.25 6.48 -1.44
C HIS A 291 11.46 5.73 -0.87
N HIS A 292 11.78 4.55 -1.41
CA HIS A 292 12.93 3.78 -0.96
C HIS A 292 14.29 4.32 -1.47
N HIS A 293 14.30 5.10 -2.55
CA HIS A 293 15.53 5.63 -3.18
C HIS A 293 15.29 7.07 -3.66
N LEU A 294 15.08 7.96 -2.70
CA LEU A 294 14.84 9.37 -2.99
C LEU A 294 16.11 10.06 -3.46
N ASP A 295 16.12 10.40 -4.74
CA ASP A 295 17.05 11.38 -5.31
C ASP A 295 16.54 12.79 -5.02
N LYS A 296 17.41 13.65 -4.49
CA LYS A 296 17.09 15.06 -4.21
C LYS A 296 16.62 15.80 -5.46
N ARG A 297 17.12 15.42 -6.64
CA ARG A 297 16.76 16.04 -7.93
C ARG A 297 15.30 15.85 -8.31
N ASN A 298 14.67 14.77 -7.83
CA ASN A 298 13.29 14.43 -8.16
C ASN A 298 12.29 14.96 -7.13
N LEU A 299 12.75 15.56 -6.02
CA LEU A 299 11.90 16.00 -4.92
C LEU A 299 10.85 17.02 -5.35
N ASP A 300 11.21 17.97 -6.21
CA ASP A 300 10.28 19.01 -6.67
C ASP A 300 9.14 18.41 -7.51
N ILE A 301 9.45 17.44 -8.38
CA ILE A 301 8.45 16.76 -9.20
C ILE A 301 7.52 15.93 -8.31
N ILE A 302 8.09 15.18 -7.35
CA ILE A 302 7.32 14.39 -6.38
C ILE A 302 6.43 15.31 -5.53
N LEU A 303 6.95 16.46 -5.10
CA LEU A 303 6.21 17.49 -4.37
C LEU A 303 5.03 17.98 -5.19
N ASN A 304 5.22 18.28 -6.47
CA ASN A 304 4.15 18.74 -7.35
C ASN A 304 3.07 17.66 -7.52
N ILE A 305 3.47 16.42 -7.83
CA ILE A 305 2.54 15.28 -7.93
C ILE A 305 1.72 15.11 -6.65
N CYS A 306 2.38 15.06 -5.50
CA CYS A 306 1.72 14.88 -4.21
C CYS A 306 0.82 16.08 -3.87
N THR A 307 1.26 17.30 -4.18
CA THR A 307 0.47 18.53 -3.99
C THR A 307 -0.83 18.49 -4.78
N ILE A 308 -0.79 18.06 -6.05
CA ILE A 308 -1.99 17.93 -6.89
C ILE A 308 -2.96 16.90 -6.31
N VAL A 309 -2.43 15.74 -5.88
CA VAL A 309 -3.23 14.67 -5.26
C VAL A 309 -3.91 15.17 -3.98
N LEU A 310 -3.17 15.88 -3.12
CA LEU A 310 -3.63 16.32 -1.80
C LEU A 310 -4.58 17.53 -1.85
N LYS A 311 -4.39 18.46 -2.79
CA LYS A 311 -5.30 19.62 -2.95
C LYS A 311 -6.71 19.24 -3.36
N ARG A 312 -6.92 18.03 -3.90
CA ARG A 312 -8.23 17.53 -4.35
C ARG A 312 -8.93 16.71 -3.26
N THR A 313 -9.09 17.31 -2.08
CA THR A 313 -9.63 16.67 -0.86
C THR A 313 -11.00 16.03 -1.07
N ASN A 314 -11.93 16.70 -1.75
CA ASN A 314 -13.32 16.27 -1.91
C ASN A 314 -13.63 15.51 -3.22
N SER A 315 -12.62 15.26 -4.06
CA SER A 315 -12.84 14.58 -5.36
C SER A 315 -12.70 13.06 -5.25
N LYS A 316 -13.53 12.32 -6.00
CA LYS A 316 -13.38 10.86 -6.21
C LYS A 316 -12.17 10.51 -7.11
N LEU A 317 -11.42 11.49 -7.59
CA LEU A 317 -10.32 11.31 -8.54
C LEU A 317 -9.17 10.49 -7.94
N PHE A 318 -8.82 10.77 -6.68
CA PHE A 318 -7.71 10.13 -5.99
C PHE A 318 -8.18 9.35 -4.77
N SER A 319 -7.68 8.11 -4.66
CA SER A 319 -8.06 7.20 -3.58
C SER A 319 -7.54 7.67 -2.23
N ARG A 320 -8.22 7.25 -1.15
CA ARG A 320 -7.81 7.55 0.23
C ARG A 320 -6.40 7.03 0.50
N ASP A 321 -6.09 5.81 0.07
CA ASP A 321 -4.78 5.19 0.29
C ASP A 321 -3.64 5.98 -0.36
N LEU A 322 -3.86 6.50 -1.58
CA LEU A 322 -2.89 7.33 -2.26
C LEU A 322 -2.68 8.65 -1.50
N LYS A 323 -3.77 9.32 -1.08
CA LYS A 323 -3.69 10.57 -0.28
C LYS A 323 -2.94 10.37 1.03
N LEU A 324 -3.26 9.31 1.78
CA LEU A 324 -2.58 8.98 3.03
C LEU A 324 -1.09 8.71 2.82
N PHE A 325 -0.74 7.98 1.74
CA PHE A 325 0.66 7.76 1.40
C PHE A 325 1.38 9.07 1.03
N CYS A 326 0.78 9.94 0.23
CA CYS A 326 1.32 11.27 -0.08
C CYS A 326 1.57 12.11 1.19
N LEU A 327 0.64 12.10 2.16
CA LEU A 327 0.86 12.79 3.45
C LEU A 327 2.03 12.20 4.22
N SER A 328 2.20 10.87 4.20
CA SER A 328 3.29 10.19 4.89
C SER A 328 4.67 10.59 4.36
N LEU A 329 4.76 11.04 3.09
CA LEU A 329 5.99 11.56 2.47
C LEU A 329 6.41 12.93 3.02
N SER A 330 5.60 13.58 3.85
CA SER A 330 5.94 14.88 4.48
C SER A 330 7.20 14.81 5.34
N ASN A 331 7.59 13.60 5.80
CA ASN A 331 8.84 13.39 6.51
C ASN A 331 10.10 13.63 5.65
N ILE A 332 9.97 13.63 4.32
CA ILE A 332 11.07 13.76 3.37
C ILE A 332 10.84 14.93 2.40
N VAL A 333 9.61 15.17 1.98
CA VAL A 333 9.22 16.24 1.06
C VAL A 333 8.63 17.40 1.85
N GLU A 334 9.09 18.61 1.56
CA GLU A 334 8.61 19.82 2.23
C GLU A 334 7.34 20.35 1.56
N PHE A 335 6.19 20.01 2.14
CA PHE A 335 4.91 20.50 1.65
C PHE A 335 4.61 21.94 2.10
N PRO A 336 3.91 22.73 1.26
CA PRO A 336 3.27 23.97 1.68
C PRO A 336 2.36 23.81 2.91
N LYS A 337 2.32 24.85 3.76
CA LYS A 337 1.56 24.83 5.03
C LYS A 337 0.05 24.60 4.84
N ASP A 338 -0.54 25.13 3.78
CA ASP A 338 -1.95 24.92 3.42
C ASP A 338 -2.29 23.44 3.22
N ILE A 339 -1.33 22.64 2.76
CA ILE A 339 -1.50 21.20 2.60
C ILE A 339 -1.34 20.47 3.93
N LEU A 340 -0.49 20.97 4.82
CA LEU A 340 -0.18 20.34 6.10
C LEU A 340 -1.14 20.71 7.23
N GLU A 341 -2.07 21.64 7.01
CA GLU A 341 -3.09 22.04 7.98
C GLU A 341 -3.90 20.82 8.46
N ILE A 342 -4.08 20.70 9.77
CA ILE A 342 -4.77 19.54 10.40
C ILE A 342 -6.16 19.87 10.95
N GLN A 343 -6.56 21.15 10.92
CA GLN A 343 -7.84 21.61 11.46
C GLN A 343 -9.07 21.04 10.73
N ASN A 344 -8.90 20.61 9.47
CA ASN A 344 -9.99 20.03 8.66
C ASN A 344 -9.74 18.56 8.27
N ARG A 345 -8.76 17.90 8.91
CA ARG A 345 -8.34 16.53 8.59
C ARG A 345 -8.89 15.49 9.55
N ASP A 346 -9.10 14.27 9.04
CA ASP A 346 -9.54 13.13 9.86
C ASP A 346 -8.40 12.55 10.73
N GLU A 347 -8.70 11.58 11.59
CA GLU A 347 -7.69 11.00 12.50
C GLU A 347 -6.53 10.30 11.76
N CYS A 348 -6.80 9.64 10.64
CA CYS A 348 -5.81 8.88 9.89
C CYS A 348 -4.86 9.82 9.13
N GLU A 349 -5.39 10.92 8.61
CA GLU A 349 -4.61 11.96 7.95
C GLU A 349 -3.67 12.66 8.93
N ILE A 350 -4.18 13.03 10.14
CA ILE A 350 -3.35 13.63 11.19
C ILE A 350 -2.25 12.65 11.64
N GLU A 351 -2.58 11.36 11.79
CA GLU A 351 -1.59 10.36 12.19
C GLU A 351 -0.45 10.21 11.17
N ASN A 352 -0.72 10.32 9.87
CA ASN A 352 0.34 10.26 8.85
C ASN A 352 1.29 11.46 8.87
N LEU A 353 0.89 12.58 9.48
CA LEU A 353 1.71 13.79 9.64
C LEU A 353 2.58 13.80 10.92
N HIS A 354 2.46 12.78 11.78
CA HIS A 354 3.09 12.79 13.11
C HIS A 354 4.61 13.01 13.06
N LYS A 355 5.33 12.36 12.14
CA LYS A 355 6.80 12.47 12.06
C LYS A 355 7.23 13.88 11.73
N TYR A 356 6.57 14.51 10.76
CA TYR A 356 6.89 15.86 10.33
C TYR A 356 6.56 16.87 11.41
N TYR A 357 5.34 16.84 11.97
CA TYR A 357 4.94 17.73 13.07
C TYR A 357 5.87 17.59 14.28
N THR A 358 6.22 16.34 14.65
CA THR A 358 7.14 16.09 15.77
C THR A 358 8.51 16.71 15.51
N LYS A 359 9.09 16.49 14.32
CA LYS A 359 10.40 17.05 13.93
C LYS A 359 10.38 18.58 13.95
N SER A 360 9.34 19.20 13.37
CA SER A 360 9.23 20.66 13.26
C SER A 360 9.05 21.35 14.61
N ILE A 361 8.27 20.76 15.52
CA ILE A 361 8.12 21.28 16.89
C ILE A 361 9.43 21.11 17.68
N LEU A 362 10.07 19.94 17.60
CA LEU A 362 11.35 19.69 18.28
C LEU A 362 12.48 20.61 17.81
N ALA A 363 12.54 20.92 16.52
CA ALA A 363 13.51 21.88 15.98
C ALA A 363 13.36 23.29 16.58
N THR A 364 12.17 23.64 17.08
CA THR A 364 11.92 24.91 17.77
C THR A 364 12.23 24.85 19.26
N LEU A 365 12.46 23.66 19.83
CA LEU A 365 12.72 23.45 21.26
C LEU A 365 14.21 23.21 21.58
N SER A 366 15.09 23.19 20.58
CA SER A 366 16.52 22.91 20.75
C SER A 366 17.35 24.07 21.31
N ASP A 367 16.87 25.32 21.29
CA ASP A 367 17.51 26.46 21.99
C ASP A 367 16.99 26.63 23.44
N GLU A 368 17.87 27.01 24.37
CA GLU A 368 17.58 27.00 25.81
C GLU A 368 16.59 28.09 26.30
N THR A 369 16.12 28.99 25.42
CA THR A 369 15.27 30.16 25.76
C THR A 369 13.78 30.02 25.35
N ASN A 370 13.33 28.84 24.93
CA ASN A 370 12.24 28.68 23.95
C ASN A 370 10.76 28.63 24.39
N LYS A 371 10.39 28.98 25.64
CA LYS A 371 8.95 28.93 26.02
C LYS A 371 8.07 29.96 25.28
N ALA A 372 8.60 31.15 25.00
CA ALA A 372 7.90 32.15 24.18
C ALA A 372 7.84 31.71 22.71
N VAL A 373 8.91 31.11 22.21
CA VAL A 373 9.09 30.69 20.81
C VAL A 373 8.17 29.52 20.44
N LEU A 374 7.85 28.61 21.37
CA LEU A 374 6.90 27.52 21.08
C LEU A 374 5.48 28.03 20.77
N LYS A 375 5.02 29.09 21.44
CA LYS A 375 3.69 29.68 21.19
C LYS A 375 3.59 30.33 19.81
N GLU A 376 4.72 30.70 19.22
CA GLU A 376 4.81 31.24 17.87
C GLU A 376 4.94 30.13 16.81
N ASN A 377 5.21 28.88 17.23
CA ASN A 377 5.33 27.76 16.32
C ASN A 377 3.97 27.39 15.70
N TRP A 378 3.91 27.48 14.38
CA TRP A 378 2.69 27.20 13.61
C TRP A 378 2.17 25.76 13.82
N PHE A 379 3.04 24.74 13.80
CA PHE A 379 2.65 23.34 13.96
C PHE A 379 2.10 23.03 15.36
N TYR A 380 2.67 23.65 16.39
CA TYR A 380 2.15 23.55 17.74
C TYR A 380 0.74 24.17 17.83
N ASN A 381 0.56 25.37 17.28
CA ASN A 381 -0.74 26.05 17.29
C ASN A 381 -1.82 25.26 16.55
N GLU A 382 -1.49 24.66 15.40
CA GLU A 382 -2.39 23.73 14.68
C GLU A 382 -2.87 22.58 15.57
N ILE A 383 -1.96 21.93 16.30
CA ILE A 383 -2.32 20.85 17.23
C ILE A 383 -3.23 21.37 18.34
N ILE A 384 -2.92 22.54 18.90
CA ILE A 384 -3.72 23.14 19.97
C ILE A 384 -5.14 23.47 19.49
N GLU A 385 -5.31 23.99 18.28
CA GLU A 385 -6.65 24.26 17.72
C GLU A 385 -7.46 22.97 17.52
N VAL A 386 -6.83 21.89 17.06
CA VAL A 386 -7.51 20.57 16.99
C VAL A 386 -7.93 20.09 18.38
N ILE A 387 -7.10 20.27 19.41
CA ILE A 387 -7.47 19.92 20.81
C ILE A 387 -8.63 20.79 21.31
N LYS A 388 -8.62 22.09 21.01
CA LYS A 388 -9.70 23.02 21.37
C LYS A 388 -11.02 22.70 20.66
N SER A 389 -10.97 22.09 19.47
CA SER A 389 -12.16 21.69 18.72
C SER A 389 -13.08 20.73 19.48
N VAL A 390 -12.57 20.04 20.52
CA VAL A 390 -13.39 19.25 21.46
C VAL A 390 -14.54 20.07 22.05
N LYS A 391 -14.39 21.39 22.20
CA LYS A 391 -15.46 22.28 22.67
C LYS A 391 -16.74 22.17 21.82
N LEU A 392 -16.63 21.85 20.54
CA LEU A 392 -17.79 21.63 19.66
C LEU A 392 -18.66 20.45 20.16
N CYS A 393 -18.10 19.51 20.92
CA CYS A 393 -18.82 18.39 21.51
C CYS A 393 -19.76 18.78 22.66
N GLU A 394 -19.74 20.02 23.16
CA GLU A 394 -20.57 20.48 24.29
C GLU A 394 -22.07 20.40 23.98
N ASP A 395 -22.48 20.89 22.80
CA ASP A 395 -23.89 21.08 22.43
C ASP A 395 -24.38 20.08 21.36
N LEU A 396 -23.48 19.23 20.85
CA LEU A 396 -23.80 18.26 19.80
C LEU A 396 -24.46 16.99 20.38
N HIS A 397 -25.66 16.70 19.90
CA HIS A 397 -26.34 15.41 20.10
C HIS A 397 -25.95 14.35 19.05
N ASP A 398 -25.21 14.74 18.00
CA ASP A 398 -24.72 13.82 16.97
C ASP A 398 -23.48 13.06 17.47
N GLU A 399 -23.63 11.74 17.59
CA GLU A 399 -22.61 10.80 18.05
C GLU A 399 -21.46 10.65 17.04
N PHE A 400 -21.77 10.70 15.73
CA PHE A 400 -20.76 10.59 14.69
C PHE A 400 -19.82 11.80 14.72
N ILE A 401 -20.37 13.01 14.83
CA ILE A 401 -19.59 14.24 14.92
C ILE A 401 -18.80 14.28 16.22
N THR A 402 -19.40 13.84 17.34
CA THR A 402 -18.70 13.72 18.62
C THR A 402 -17.49 12.79 18.50
N THR A 403 -17.71 11.58 18.00
CA THR A 403 -16.66 10.56 17.83
C THR A 403 -15.53 11.08 16.94
N HIS A 404 -15.87 11.76 15.84
CA HIS A 404 -14.91 12.38 14.94
C HIS A 404 -14.01 13.40 15.65
N HIS A 405 -14.56 14.35 16.40
CA HIS A 405 -13.75 15.34 17.13
C HIS A 405 -12.91 14.72 18.25
N LEU A 406 -13.42 13.70 18.95
CA LEU A 406 -12.67 13.01 20.00
C LEU A 406 -11.50 12.19 19.44
N GLN A 407 -11.71 11.48 18.33
CA GLN A 407 -10.65 10.77 17.60
C GLN A 407 -9.52 11.72 17.18
N ARG A 408 -9.89 12.87 16.59
CA ARG A 408 -8.94 13.91 16.19
C ARG A 408 -8.17 14.47 17.37
N CYS A 409 -8.86 14.81 18.46
CA CYS A 409 -8.21 15.29 19.68
C CYS A 409 -7.26 14.27 20.28
N ARG A 410 -7.64 12.98 20.29
CA ARG A 410 -6.79 11.90 20.78
C ARG A 410 -5.48 11.82 20.00
N ILE A 411 -5.55 11.85 18.67
CA ILE A 411 -4.36 11.81 17.82
C ILE A 411 -3.53 13.08 17.99
N ALA A 412 -4.15 14.26 18.07
CA ALA A 412 -3.46 15.52 18.34
C ALA A 412 -2.66 15.49 19.67
N LEU A 413 -3.26 14.95 20.73
CA LEU A 413 -2.56 14.71 22.01
C LEU A 413 -1.42 13.70 21.87
N LYS A 414 -1.63 12.61 21.11
CA LYS A 414 -0.60 11.60 20.82
C LYS A 414 0.61 12.21 20.09
N LEU A 415 0.39 13.16 19.17
CA LEU A 415 1.47 13.92 18.52
C LEU A 415 2.29 14.72 19.55
N LEU A 416 1.64 15.45 20.46
CA LEU A 416 2.36 16.13 21.54
C LEU A 416 3.10 15.15 22.46
N GLN A 417 2.56 13.96 22.69
CA GLN A 417 3.25 12.94 23.49
C GLN A 417 4.51 12.43 22.80
N TYR A 418 4.51 12.30 21.47
CA TYR A 418 5.73 11.99 20.72
C TYR A 418 6.78 13.10 20.87
N VAL A 419 6.36 14.37 20.76
CA VAL A 419 7.24 15.53 21.01
C VAL A 419 7.78 15.50 22.44
N HIS A 420 6.92 15.38 23.44
CA HIS A 420 7.30 15.34 24.85
C HIS A 420 8.26 14.19 25.16
N GLY A 421 7.98 12.98 24.65
CA GLY A 421 8.84 11.82 24.82
C GLY A 421 10.21 11.97 24.16
N ALA A 422 10.27 12.57 22.97
CA ALA A 422 11.53 12.83 22.27
C ALA A 422 12.34 13.96 22.96
N TYR A 423 11.68 15.04 23.36
CA TYR A 423 12.30 16.16 24.08
C TYR A 423 12.89 15.71 25.43
N ARG A 424 12.13 14.93 26.21
CA ARG A 424 12.58 14.39 27.50
C ARG A 424 13.81 13.50 27.36
N LYS A 425 13.89 12.70 26.28
CA LYS A 425 15.08 11.89 25.98
C LYS A 425 16.32 12.72 25.65
N GLN A 426 16.14 13.89 25.05
CA GLN A 426 17.25 14.77 24.64
C GLN A 426 17.75 15.65 25.78
N THR A 427 16.85 16.25 26.56
CA THR A 427 17.20 17.29 27.54
C THR A 427 17.16 16.82 28.98
N CYS A 428 16.48 15.69 29.27
CA CYS A 428 16.10 15.27 30.62
C CYS A 428 15.31 16.32 31.42
N LYS A 429 14.85 17.40 30.77
CA LYS A 429 14.10 18.49 31.38
C LYS A 429 12.60 18.26 31.26
N GLU A 430 11.89 18.79 32.23
CA GLU A 430 10.43 18.88 32.29
C GLU A 430 9.96 20.10 31.45
N PHE A 431 8.95 19.90 30.61
CA PHE A 431 8.28 20.92 29.81
C PHE A 431 6.75 20.68 29.74
N ASP A 432 5.98 21.65 30.25
CA ASP A 432 4.51 21.63 30.15
C ASP A 432 4.04 22.08 28.76
N PHE A 433 3.60 21.11 27.95
CA PHE A 433 3.12 21.33 26.58
C PHE A 433 1.67 21.85 26.52
N LEU A 434 0.91 21.79 27.62
CA LEU A 434 -0.50 22.19 27.65
C LEU A 434 -0.76 23.27 28.70
N ASN A 435 -1.06 24.49 28.22
CA ASN A 435 -1.47 25.57 29.12
C ASN A 435 -2.74 25.17 29.92
N LYS A 436 -2.83 25.66 31.17
CA LYS A 436 -3.97 25.51 32.08
C LYS A 436 -5.31 25.83 31.42
N ASP A 437 -5.38 26.85 30.58
CA ASP A 437 -6.62 27.25 29.91
C ASP A 437 -7.16 26.17 28.97
N ILE A 438 -6.26 25.49 28.25
CA ILE A 438 -6.61 24.41 27.31
C ILE A 438 -7.12 23.20 28.09
N LYS A 439 -6.40 22.80 29.15
CA LYS A 439 -6.81 21.70 30.05
C LYS A 439 -8.19 21.96 30.63
N ARG A 440 -8.39 23.16 31.18
CA ARG A 440 -9.67 23.58 31.77
C ARG A 440 -10.79 23.61 30.74
N SER A 441 -10.53 24.07 29.52
CA SER A 441 -11.52 24.07 28.43
C SER A 441 -11.98 22.65 28.10
N VAL A 442 -11.06 21.71 27.93
CA VAL A 442 -11.40 20.31 27.61
C VAL A 442 -12.13 19.64 28.78
N TRP A 443 -11.66 19.82 30.01
CA TRP A 443 -12.34 19.26 31.19
C TRP A 443 -13.75 19.82 31.38
N THR A 444 -13.93 21.13 31.20
CA THR A 444 -15.24 21.79 31.30
C THR A 444 -16.20 21.23 30.24
N THR A 445 -15.69 21.01 29.02
CA THR A 445 -16.47 20.39 27.94
C THR A 445 -16.97 19.00 28.33
N PHE A 446 -16.09 18.15 28.87
CA PHE A 446 -16.49 16.81 29.30
C PHE A 446 -17.44 16.82 30.49
N ILE A 447 -17.24 17.70 31.48
CA ILE A 447 -18.19 17.84 32.61
C ILE A 447 -19.58 18.22 32.09
N LYS A 448 -19.68 19.17 31.15
CA LYS A 448 -20.95 19.53 30.53
C LYS A 448 -21.57 18.35 29.79
N LYS A 449 -20.80 17.62 28.99
CA LYS A 449 -21.29 16.46 28.25
C LYS A 449 -21.79 15.35 29.18
N ILE A 450 -21.10 15.13 30.30
CA ILE A 450 -21.50 14.18 31.35
C ILE A 450 -22.82 14.56 32.01
N LYS A 451 -23.23 15.84 32.02
CA LYS A 451 -24.58 16.20 32.50
C LYS A 451 -25.68 15.55 31.67
N ASN A 452 -25.43 15.29 30.39
CA ASN A 452 -26.31 14.51 29.49
C ASN A 452 -25.93 13.02 29.49
N ARG A 453 -25.78 12.46 30.69
CA ARG A 453 -25.20 11.13 30.94
C ARG A 453 -25.88 9.97 30.21
N SER A 454 -27.20 10.05 30.01
CA SER A 454 -27.98 8.98 29.37
C SER A 454 -27.46 8.68 27.96
N ILE A 455 -27.21 9.71 27.16
CA ILE A 455 -26.73 9.61 25.77
C ILE A 455 -25.31 9.03 25.73
N MET A 456 -24.43 9.48 26.64
CA MET A 456 -23.04 9.03 26.67
C MET A 456 -22.91 7.56 27.11
N LEU A 457 -23.86 7.02 27.87
CA LEU A 457 -23.82 5.64 28.35
C LEU A 457 -24.26 4.60 27.30
N GLU A 458 -24.89 5.05 26.22
CA GLU A 458 -25.32 4.18 25.12
C GLU A 458 -24.15 3.84 24.18
N ASP A 459 -23.15 4.72 24.07
CA ASP A 459 -21.97 4.52 23.23
C ASP A 459 -20.68 4.26 24.02
N LEU A 460 -20.23 3.02 23.99
CA LEU A 460 -18.99 2.58 24.64
C LEU A 460 -17.75 3.21 24.00
N ASP A 461 -17.76 3.51 22.70
CA ASP A 461 -16.59 4.04 21.99
C ASP A 461 -16.38 5.52 22.29
N THR A 462 -17.42 6.34 22.37
CA THR A 462 -17.35 7.70 22.91
C THR A 462 -16.79 7.71 24.34
N ILE A 463 -17.23 6.79 25.22
CA ILE A 463 -16.67 6.68 26.57
C ILE A 463 -15.16 6.39 26.51
N LYS A 464 -14.73 5.38 25.75
CA LYS A 464 -13.31 5.04 25.61
C LYS A 464 -12.50 6.24 25.09
N LEU A 465 -12.98 6.90 24.05
CA LEU A 465 -12.30 8.06 23.46
C LEU A 465 -12.18 9.22 24.45
N THR A 466 -13.23 9.55 25.21
CA THR A 466 -13.16 10.54 26.28
C THR A 466 -12.09 10.16 27.30
N MET A 467 -12.04 8.89 27.73
CA MET A 467 -11.02 8.43 28.68
C MET A 467 -9.60 8.48 28.11
N GLU A 468 -9.43 8.19 26.81
CA GLU A 468 -8.14 8.30 26.10
C GLU A 468 -7.68 9.75 25.98
N VAL A 469 -8.59 10.69 25.71
CA VAL A 469 -8.28 12.13 25.69
C VAL A 469 -7.85 12.60 27.08
N ILE A 470 -8.56 12.21 28.14
CA ILE A 470 -8.19 12.56 29.52
C ILE A 470 -6.83 11.98 29.90
N LEU A 471 -6.61 10.69 29.63
CA LEU A 471 -5.31 10.07 29.84
C LEU A 471 -4.22 10.81 29.06
N GLY A 472 -4.52 11.22 27.83
CA GLY A 472 -3.58 11.92 26.98
C GLY A 472 -3.17 13.30 27.51
N ILE A 473 -4.12 14.03 28.09
CA ILE A 473 -3.84 15.30 28.81
C ILE A 473 -2.98 15.03 30.04
N ASN A 474 -3.30 13.99 30.81
CA ASN A 474 -2.57 13.67 32.04
C ASN A 474 -1.12 13.25 31.78
N LEU A 475 -0.85 12.52 30.69
CA LEU A 475 0.51 12.16 30.27
C LEU A 475 1.36 13.36 29.82
N LEU A 476 0.71 14.46 29.44
CA LEU A 476 1.35 15.72 29.03
C LEU A 476 1.40 16.75 30.15
N THR A 477 0.82 16.45 31.32
CA THR A 477 0.76 17.38 32.46
C THR A 477 1.73 16.93 33.54
N GLU A 478 2.66 17.81 33.90
CA GLU A 478 3.75 17.46 34.83
C GLU A 478 3.33 17.50 36.30
N ARG A 479 2.54 18.52 36.67
CA ARG A 479 2.03 18.70 38.03
C ARG A 479 0.54 18.94 37.96
N VAL A 480 -0.20 17.96 38.47
CA VAL A 480 -1.66 18.03 38.62
C VAL A 480 -1.96 18.42 40.07
N THR A 481 -2.71 19.50 40.24
CA THR A 481 -3.17 19.96 41.56
C THR A 481 -4.28 19.05 42.10
N ASN A 482 -4.52 19.07 43.40
CA ASN A 482 -5.57 18.25 44.01
C ASN A 482 -6.98 18.55 43.45
N GLU A 483 -7.24 19.81 43.09
CA GLU A 483 -8.49 20.22 42.43
C GLU A 483 -8.62 19.59 41.05
N GLU A 484 -7.54 19.60 40.26
CA GLU A 484 -7.52 18.95 38.94
C GLU A 484 -7.67 17.43 39.04
N VAL A 485 -7.07 16.78 40.06
CA VAL A 485 -7.28 15.35 40.33
C VAL A 485 -8.74 15.03 40.63
N ALA A 486 -9.45 15.91 41.36
CA ALA A 486 -10.87 15.75 41.63
C ALA A 486 -11.72 15.86 40.36
N VAL A 487 -11.41 16.82 39.49
CA VAL A 487 -12.06 16.98 38.17
C VAL A 487 -11.82 15.77 37.27
N ILE A 488 -10.58 15.27 37.19
CA ILE A 488 -10.25 14.06 36.43
C ILE A 488 -11.03 12.87 36.96
N PHE A 489 -11.14 12.74 38.29
CA PHE A 489 -11.92 11.66 38.91
C PHE A 489 -13.41 11.73 38.56
N GLN A 490 -14.00 12.92 38.60
CA GLN A 490 -15.39 13.17 38.20
C GLN A 490 -15.62 12.74 36.75
N ILE A 491 -14.73 13.15 35.83
CA ILE A 491 -14.84 12.82 34.41
C ILE A 491 -14.72 11.31 34.20
N ILE A 492 -13.73 10.66 34.81
CA ILE A 492 -13.52 9.21 34.65
C ILE A 492 -14.71 8.42 35.22
N CYS A 493 -15.28 8.88 36.33
CA CYS A 493 -16.46 8.25 36.93
C CYS A 493 -17.77 8.63 36.24
N LEU A 494 -17.75 9.46 35.20
CA LEU A 494 -18.93 10.00 34.52
C LEU A 494 -19.92 10.66 35.50
N GLN A 495 -19.40 11.43 36.46
CA GLN A 495 -20.17 12.17 37.45
C GLN A 495 -19.91 13.68 37.32
N CYS A 496 -20.94 14.50 37.52
CA CYS A 496 -20.85 15.95 37.44
C CYS A 496 -21.04 16.67 38.79
N HIS A 497 -21.21 15.94 39.89
CA HIS A 497 -21.35 16.51 41.22
C HIS A 497 -19.99 16.70 41.90
N GLU A 498 -19.85 17.78 42.66
CA GLU A 498 -18.64 18.09 43.45
C GLU A 498 -18.33 17.00 44.49
N HIS A 499 -19.36 16.30 44.96
CA HIS A 499 -19.23 15.17 45.86
C HIS A 499 -19.58 13.85 45.16
N PHE A 500 -18.66 12.90 45.27
CA PHE A 500 -18.81 11.57 44.72
C PHE A 500 -19.96 10.80 45.40
N SER A 501 -20.86 10.20 44.59
CA SER A 501 -21.97 9.37 45.08
C SER A 501 -21.94 7.98 44.46
N GLU A 502 -21.85 6.94 45.29
CA GLU A 502 -21.87 5.53 44.84
C GLU A 502 -23.21 5.12 44.24
N GLN A 503 -24.31 5.74 44.67
CA GLN A 503 -25.67 5.42 44.22
C GLN A 503 -25.88 5.74 42.73
N ASN A 504 -25.06 6.62 42.18
CA ASN A 504 -25.11 7.01 40.78
C ASN A 504 -24.34 6.04 39.86
N LEU A 505 -23.82 4.89 40.29
CA LEU A 505 -22.93 4.03 39.48
C LEU A 505 -23.58 2.76 38.89
N LEU A 506 -24.84 2.85 38.47
CA LEU A 506 -25.56 1.77 37.78
C LEU A 506 -25.09 1.57 36.33
N PHE A 507 -23.81 1.29 36.14
CA PHE A 507 -23.22 1.01 34.82
C PHE A 507 -23.40 -0.45 34.40
N SER A 508 -23.44 -0.69 33.09
CA SER A 508 -23.26 -2.03 32.54
C SER A 508 -21.85 -2.56 32.85
N ASP A 509 -21.68 -3.89 32.85
CA ASP A 509 -20.38 -4.50 33.15
C ASP A 509 -19.27 -4.03 32.18
N GLN A 510 -19.61 -3.79 30.91
CA GLN A 510 -18.66 -3.28 29.91
C GLN A 510 -18.17 -1.88 30.26
N VAL A 511 -19.09 -0.97 30.64
CA VAL A 511 -18.74 0.40 31.06
C VAL A 511 -17.92 0.36 32.35
N LYS A 512 -18.29 -0.47 33.33
CA LYS A 512 -17.51 -0.65 34.56
C LYS A 512 -16.08 -1.09 34.28
N ALA A 513 -15.88 -2.03 33.35
CA ALA A 513 -14.54 -2.51 32.99
C ALA A 513 -13.70 -1.41 32.33
N VAL A 514 -14.30 -0.62 31.43
CA VAL A 514 -13.63 0.54 30.81
C VAL A 514 -13.26 1.58 31.87
N VAL A 515 -14.20 1.99 32.71
CA VAL A 515 -13.92 2.98 33.78
C VAL A 515 -12.84 2.46 34.73
N LEU A 516 -12.92 1.19 35.15
CA LEU A 516 -11.89 0.57 36.01
C LEU A 516 -10.51 0.58 35.35
N LYS A 517 -10.42 0.26 34.05
CA LYS A 517 -9.16 0.33 33.28
C LYS A 517 -8.53 1.72 33.39
N TYR A 518 -9.29 2.77 33.08
CA TYR A 518 -8.75 4.13 33.05
C TYR A 518 -8.51 4.70 34.44
N LEU A 519 -9.25 4.29 35.48
CA LEU A 519 -8.91 4.63 36.86
C LEU A 519 -7.56 4.06 37.27
N LEU A 520 -7.30 2.79 36.96
CA LEU A 520 -6.04 2.15 37.29
C LEU A 520 -4.86 2.79 36.55
N ILE A 521 -5.02 3.12 35.26
CA ILE A 521 -3.97 3.77 34.48
C ILE A 521 -3.73 5.19 35.00
N ASN A 522 -4.78 6.00 35.19
CA ASN A 522 -4.61 7.37 35.67
C ASN A 522 -4.05 7.43 37.09
N LYS A 523 -4.39 6.46 37.96
CA LYS A 523 -3.76 6.35 39.28
C LYS A 523 -2.24 6.15 39.20
N LEU A 524 -1.77 5.32 38.26
CA LEU A 524 -0.32 5.13 38.04
C LEU A 524 0.35 6.40 37.51
N VAL A 525 -0.33 7.14 36.62
CA VAL A 525 0.20 8.38 36.02
C VAL A 525 0.24 9.52 37.05
N LEU A 526 -0.83 9.72 37.81
CA LEU A 526 -0.97 10.82 38.77
C LEU A 526 -0.24 10.55 40.10
N GLY A 527 0.01 9.29 40.44
CA GLY A 527 0.70 8.87 41.66
C GLY A 527 -0.15 9.01 42.93
N LYS A 528 -0.34 10.25 43.43
CA LYS A 528 -1.14 10.51 44.63
C LYS A 528 -2.59 10.75 44.26
N VAL A 529 -3.48 9.85 44.70
CA VAL A 529 -4.94 9.95 44.52
C VAL A 529 -5.65 9.87 45.86
N THR A 530 -6.91 10.31 45.91
CA THR A 530 -7.72 10.30 47.15
C THR A 530 -8.23 8.90 47.48
N ASP A 531 -8.64 8.68 48.74
CA ASP A 531 -9.21 7.39 49.18
C ASP A 531 -10.48 6.98 48.41
N ALA A 532 -11.21 7.96 47.87
CA ALA A 532 -12.37 7.71 47.02
C ALA A 532 -12.03 6.88 45.78
N TRP A 533 -10.86 7.10 45.17
CA TRP A 533 -10.39 6.28 44.03
C TRP A 533 -10.23 4.82 44.43
N ASN A 534 -9.58 4.57 45.56
CA ASN A 534 -9.31 3.21 46.04
C ASN A 534 -10.60 2.47 46.37
N LYS A 535 -11.54 3.14 47.05
CA LYS A 535 -12.87 2.57 47.34
C LYS A 535 -13.59 2.16 46.06
N LEU A 536 -13.64 3.06 45.07
CA LEU A 536 -14.33 2.80 43.82
C LEU A 536 -13.68 1.68 42.99
N ILE A 537 -12.34 1.66 42.91
CA ILE A 537 -11.59 0.59 42.24
C ILE A 537 -11.97 -0.77 42.84
N VAL A 538 -12.03 -0.88 44.17
CA VAL A 538 -12.42 -2.11 44.87
C VAL A 538 -13.89 -2.46 44.61
N THR A 539 -14.78 -1.48 44.60
CA THR A 539 -16.22 -1.68 44.29
C THR A 539 -16.44 -2.21 42.88
N PHE A 540 -15.80 -1.61 41.86
CA PHE A 540 -15.91 -2.10 40.48
C PHE A 540 -15.25 -3.45 40.28
N TYR A 541 -14.05 -3.65 40.84
CA TYR A 541 -13.38 -4.94 40.79
C TYR A 541 -14.24 -6.05 41.37
N SER A 542 -14.78 -5.85 42.58
CA SER A 542 -15.63 -6.85 43.26
C SER A 542 -16.95 -7.09 42.52
N SER A 543 -17.58 -6.04 41.96
CA SER A 543 -18.77 -6.17 41.12
C SER A 543 -18.50 -7.00 39.87
N LEU A 544 -17.39 -6.75 39.17
CA LEU A 544 -17.05 -7.44 37.92
C LEU A 544 -16.67 -8.91 38.14
N LEU A 545 -16.02 -9.24 39.26
CA LEU A 545 -15.72 -10.64 39.60
C LEU A 545 -16.95 -11.51 39.85
N ARG A 546 -18.02 -10.91 40.40
CA ARG A 546 -19.31 -11.59 40.65
C ARG A 546 -20.03 -11.91 39.34
N SER A 547 -19.83 -11.12 38.30
CA SER A 547 -20.43 -11.33 36.98
C SER A 547 -19.66 -12.40 36.18
N LYS A 548 -20.34 -13.47 35.75
CA LYS A 548 -19.73 -14.54 34.94
C LYS A 548 -19.28 -14.01 33.56
N SER A 549 -20.02 -13.09 32.95
CA SER A 549 -19.72 -12.53 31.63
C SER A 549 -18.55 -11.53 31.65
N ALA A 550 -18.31 -10.86 32.79
CA ALA A 550 -17.30 -9.81 32.90
C ALA A 550 -15.90 -10.32 33.28
N ARG A 551 -15.76 -11.56 33.74
CA ARG A 551 -14.46 -12.13 34.17
C ARG A 551 -13.36 -12.07 33.12
N LEU A 552 -13.69 -12.26 31.84
CA LEU A 552 -12.72 -12.15 30.74
C LEU A 552 -12.13 -10.74 30.62
N GLN A 553 -12.92 -9.70 30.90
CA GLN A 553 -12.44 -8.32 30.89
C GLN A 553 -11.53 -8.05 32.10
N VAL A 554 -11.83 -8.65 33.26
CA VAL A 554 -10.98 -8.54 34.45
C VAL A 554 -9.60 -9.16 34.23
N ILE A 555 -9.51 -10.27 33.49
CA ILE A 555 -8.21 -10.91 33.12
C ILE A 555 -7.30 -9.90 32.42
N GLN A 556 -7.84 -9.12 31.48
CA GLN A 556 -7.08 -8.10 30.74
C GLN A 556 -6.59 -6.95 31.65
N LEU A 557 -7.20 -6.75 32.82
CA LEU A 557 -6.84 -5.70 33.78
C LEU A 557 -5.87 -6.16 34.87
N VAL A 558 -5.57 -7.46 34.96
CA VAL A 558 -4.70 -8.02 36.01
C VAL A 558 -3.34 -7.31 36.10
N PRO A 559 -2.62 -7.04 34.99
CA PRO A 559 -1.34 -6.32 35.07
C PRO A 559 -1.50 -4.96 35.78
N LEU A 560 -2.55 -4.20 35.43
CA LEU A 560 -2.84 -2.89 36.02
C LEU A 560 -3.25 -2.99 37.50
N LEU A 561 -4.03 -4.01 37.87
CA LEU A 561 -4.44 -4.27 39.25
C LEU A 561 -3.24 -4.60 40.14
N LEU A 562 -2.28 -5.39 39.63
CA LEU A 562 -1.03 -5.72 40.31
C LEU A 562 -0.12 -4.50 40.43
N SER A 563 0.07 -3.74 39.35
CA SER A 563 0.89 -2.51 39.37
C SER A 563 0.37 -1.47 40.37
N ASN A 564 -0.94 -1.39 40.55
CA ASN A 564 -1.58 -0.51 41.53
C ASN A 564 -1.66 -1.10 42.96
N LYS A 565 -1.12 -2.31 43.18
CA LYS A 565 -1.18 -3.05 44.45
C LYS A 565 -2.60 -3.24 45.00
N ILE A 566 -3.60 -3.37 44.11
CA ILE A 566 -5.01 -3.60 44.50
C ILE A 566 -5.23 -5.06 44.91
N ILE A 567 -4.50 -5.97 44.27
CA ILE A 567 -4.53 -7.41 44.53
C ILE A 567 -3.11 -7.95 44.65
N SER A 568 -2.93 -9.05 45.39
CA SER A 568 -1.69 -9.81 45.39
C SER A 568 -1.65 -10.78 44.21
N THR A 569 -0.45 -11.23 43.84
CA THR A 569 -0.26 -12.28 42.84
C THR A 569 -1.00 -13.57 43.21
N SER A 570 -0.97 -13.95 44.49
CA SER A 570 -1.70 -15.12 44.99
C SER A 570 -3.21 -14.99 44.76
N LYS A 571 -3.77 -13.80 45.03
CA LYS A 571 -5.20 -13.52 44.85
C LYS A 571 -5.59 -13.44 43.38
N ALA A 572 -4.72 -12.92 42.51
CA ALA A 572 -4.95 -12.94 41.07
C ALA A 572 -5.03 -14.39 40.54
N ILE A 573 -4.15 -15.28 41.02
CA ILE A 573 -4.16 -16.69 40.65
C ILE A 573 -5.45 -17.37 41.17
N SER A 574 -5.78 -17.21 42.45
CA SER A 574 -6.91 -17.90 43.08
C SER A 574 -8.28 -17.41 42.59
N ASP A 575 -8.45 -16.10 42.45
CA ASP A 575 -9.78 -15.49 42.27
C ASP A 575 -10.11 -15.22 40.79
N ILE A 576 -9.09 -15.12 39.93
CA ILE A 576 -9.24 -14.71 38.52
C ILE A 576 -8.84 -15.84 37.58
N PHE A 577 -7.58 -16.27 37.64
CA PHE A 577 -7.05 -17.25 36.69
C PHE A 577 -7.59 -18.67 36.93
N MET A 578 -7.53 -19.19 38.16
CA MET A 578 -8.03 -20.53 38.46
C MET A 578 -9.50 -20.74 38.06
N PRO A 579 -10.44 -19.83 38.40
CA PRO A 579 -11.83 -19.96 37.96
C PRO A 579 -12.00 -19.87 36.45
N ALA A 580 -11.16 -19.09 35.76
CA ALA A 580 -11.17 -19.01 34.30
C ALA A 580 -10.67 -20.32 33.66
N PHE A 581 -9.55 -20.87 34.15
CA PHE A 581 -8.97 -22.14 33.67
C PHE A 581 -9.91 -23.33 33.86
N LEU A 582 -10.67 -23.35 34.96
CA LEU A 582 -11.65 -24.40 35.23
C LEU A 582 -12.91 -24.29 34.34
N GLN A 583 -13.19 -23.11 33.78
CA GLN A 583 -14.28 -22.89 32.81
C GLN A 583 -13.76 -23.15 31.38
N LYS A 584 -13.69 -24.42 30.98
CA LYS A 584 -13.12 -24.96 29.73
C LYS A 584 -13.51 -24.31 28.39
N THR A 585 -14.41 -23.32 28.30
CA THR A 585 -15.06 -22.94 27.04
C THR A 585 -14.53 -21.71 26.29
N LYS A 586 -13.59 -20.88 26.79
CA LYS A 586 -13.18 -19.65 26.04
C LYS A 586 -11.71 -19.20 26.12
N ILE A 587 -10.77 -20.01 26.64
CA ILE A 587 -9.37 -19.56 26.83
C ILE A 587 -8.51 -19.65 25.54
N TYR A 588 -8.88 -20.45 24.55
CA TYR A 588 -8.09 -20.66 23.32
C TYR A 588 -7.96 -19.43 22.38
N LYS A 589 -8.46 -18.26 22.74
CA LYS A 589 -8.31 -17.00 21.97
C LYS A 589 -7.46 -15.91 22.66
N ILE A 590 -6.96 -16.17 23.88
CA ILE A 590 -6.24 -15.17 24.70
C ILE A 590 -4.74 -15.51 24.89
N LEU A 591 -4.34 -16.77 24.67
CA LEU A 591 -2.95 -17.15 24.38
C LEU A 591 -2.75 -17.07 22.87
#